data_AF-A0A2M7PAC0-F1
#
_entry.id   AF-A0A2M7PAC0-F1
#
_cell.length_a   1.000
_cell.length_b   1.000
_cell.length_c   1.000
_cell.angle_alpha   90.00
_cell.angle_beta   90.00
_cell.angle_gamma   90.00
#
_symmetry.space_group_name_H-M   'P 1'
#
loop_
_entity.id
_entity.type
_entity.pdbx_description
1 polymer ?
#
loop_
_entity_poly.entity_id
_entity_poly.type
_entity_poly.pdbx_seq_one_letter_code
_entity_poly.pdbx_strand_id
1 'polypeptide(L)' 'MGESNTLLNVAGLTVWFQADGERSWAVNGASFSVGRGETVCIVGESGC' A
#
# COMPACT_ATOMS: atom_id res chain seq x y z
N MET A 1 18.91 4.41 -21.44
CA MET A 1 17.55 4.29 -20.86
C MET A 1 17.77 3.83 -19.43
N GLY A 2 17.77 4.76 -18.47
CA GLY A 2 18.22 4.47 -17.10
C GLY A 2 17.35 3.40 -16.45
N GLU A 3 18.00 2.45 -15.76
CA GLU A 3 17.29 1.41 -15.02
C GLU A 3 16.27 2.07 -14.09
N SER A 4 15.01 1.64 -14.14
CA SER A 4 14.02 2.08 -13.17
C SER A 4 14.52 1.63 -11.80
N ASN A 5 15.09 2.55 -11.03
CA ASN A 5 15.69 2.28 -9.73
C ASN A 5 14.61 2.05 -8.65
N THR A 6 13.52 1.38 -9.02
CA THR A 6 12.42 0.95 -8.17
C THR A 6 12.84 -0.35 -7.49
N LEU A 7 12.89 -0.32 -6.17
CA LEU A 7 13.18 -1.49 -5.34
C LEU A 7 11.89 -2.24 -4.96
N LEU A 8 10.82 -1.50 -4.65
CA LEU A 8 9.50 -2.05 -4.33
C LEU A 8 8.47 -1.44 -5.27
N ASN A 9 7.60 -2.27 -5.81
CA ASN A 9 6.43 -1.82 -6.57
C ASN A 9 5.20 -2.55 -6.03
N VAL A 10 4.23 -1.78 -5.53
CA VAL A 10 2.94 -2.24 -5.05
C VAL A 10 1.88 -1.74 -6.03
N ALA A 11 1.07 -2.64 -6.56
CA ALA A 11 0.02 -2.32 -7.52
C ALA A 11 -1.31 -2.95 -7.08
N GLY A 12 -2.33 -2.11 -6.88
CA GLY A 12 -3.70 -2.53 -6.59
C GLY A 12 -3.87 -3.34 -5.30
N LEU A 13 -3.02 -3.14 -4.29
CA LEU A 13 -3.09 -3.88 -3.04
C LEU A 13 -4.46 -3.71 -2.39
N THR A 14 -5.12 -4.84 -2.14
CA THR A 14 -6.46 -4.88 -1.58
C THR A 14 -6.49 -5.90 -0.47
N VAL A 15 -6.85 -5.46 0.74
CA VAL A 15 -6.91 -6.28 1.96
C VAL A 15 -8.21 -5.96 2.66
N TRP A 16 -8.95 -6.99 3.06
CA TRP A 16 -10.20 -6.86 3.79
C TRP A 16 -10.32 -7.95 4.84
N PHE A 17 -11.16 -7.67 5.83
CA PHE A 17 -11.55 -8.59 6.88
C PHE A 17 -13.07 -8.59 7.03
N GLN A 18 -13.59 -9.65 7.62
CA GLN A 18 -14.98 -9.73 8.02
C GLN A 18 -15.08 -9.35 9.49
N ALA A 19 -15.83 -8.30 9.80
CA ALA A 19 -16.10 -7.82 11.15
C ALA A 19 -17.60 -7.57 11.27
N ASP A 20 -18.22 -8.08 12.33
CA ASP A 20 -19.66 -7.89 12.60
C ASP A 20 -20.60 -8.29 11.43
N GLY A 21 -20.18 -9.29 10.65
CA GLY A 21 -20.91 -9.76 9.47
C GLY A 21 -20.73 -8.90 8.22
N GLU A 22 -20.06 -7.75 8.32
CA GLU A 22 -19.75 -6.87 7.20
C GLU A 22 -18.30 -6.98 6.74
N ARG A 23 -18.05 -6.62 5.47
CA ARG A 23 -16.70 -6.52 4.93
C ARG A 23 -16.14 -5.15 5.28
N SER A 24 -15.03 -5.12 6.01
CA SER A 24 -14.25 -3.92 6.26
C SER A 24 -12.92 -3.99 5.52
N TRP A 25 -12.54 -2.88 4.87
CA TRP A 25 -11.32 -2.79 4.06
C TRP A 25 -10.17 -2.25 4.91
N ALA A 26 -9.05 -2.97 4.96
CA ALA A 26 -7.79 -2.47 5.50
C ALA A 26 -6.97 -1.72 4.46
N VAL A 27 -7.05 -2.18 3.21
CA VAL A 27 -6.41 -1.53 2.06
C VAL A 27 -7.35 -1.70 0.87
N ASN A 28 -7.65 -0.63 0.14
CA ASN A 28 -8.54 -0.68 -1.01
C ASN A 28 -7.84 -0.14 -2.26
N GLY A 29 -7.15 -1.02 -3.00
CA GLY A 29 -6.54 -0.70 -4.28
C GLY A 29 -5.26 0.17 -4.22
N ALA A 30 -4.50 0.12 -3.12
CA ALA A 30 -3.32 0.97 -2.97
C ALA A 30 -2.21 0.63 -3.97
N SER A 31 -1.63 1.65 -4.60
CA SER A 31 -0.53 1.51 -5.56
C SER A 31 0.56 2.54 -5.29
N PHE A 32 1.80 2.09 -5.11
CA PHE A 32 2.96 2.95 -4.87
C PHE A 32 4.27 2.21 -5.21
N SER A 33 5.34 2.97 -5.41
CA SER A 33 6.68 2.42 -5.61
C SER A 33 7.67 3.04 -4.62
N VAL A 34 8.71 2.29 -4.25
CA VAL A 34 9.82 2.79 -3.44
C VAL A 34 11.11 2.54 -4.21
N GLY A 35 11.90 3.58 -4.42
CA GLY A 35 13.21 3.53 -5.02
C GLY A 35 14.29 2.98 -4.09
N ARG A 36 15.42 2.53 -4.65
CA ARG A 36 16.57 2.13 -3.82
C ARG A 36 17.11 3.32 -3.02
N GLY A 37 17.13 3.20 -1.70
CA GLY A 37 17.58 4.27 -0.80
C GLY A 37 16.54 5.35 -0.52
N GLU A 38 15.33 5.21 -1.04
CA GLU A 38 14.19 6.09 -0.74
C GLU A 38 13.56 5.70 0.60
N THR A 39 13.22 6.70 1.42
CA THR A 39 12.42 6.54 2.63
C THR A 39 11.01 7.04 2.35
N VAL A 40 10.03 6.15 2.43
CA VAL A 40 8.60 6.48 2.29
C VAL A 40 7.91 6.32 3.63
N CYS A 41 7.13 7.32 4.03
CA CYS A 41 6.31 7.29 5.23
C CYS A 41 4.84 7.18 4.85
N ILE A 42 4.16 6.14 5.35
CA ILE A 42 2.70 6.01 5.29
C ILE A 42 2.16 6.49 6.64
N VAL A 43 1.22 7.43 6.62
CA VAL A 43 0.60 8.01 7.81
C VAL A 43 -0.91 7.94 7.69
N GLY A 44 -1.58 7.78 8.82
CA GLY A 44 -3.05 7.68 8.90
C GLY A 44 -3.52 7.77 10.34
N GLU A 45 -4.81 8.02 10.52
CA GLU A 45 -5.46 7.92 11.83
C GLU A 45 -5.57 6.45 12.25
N SER A 46 -5.73 6.19 13.55
CA SER A 46 -6.07 4.85 14.04
C SER A 46 -7.34 4.35 13.36
N GLY A 47 -7.22 3.28 12.57
CA GLY A 47 -8.35 2.68 11.85
C GLY A 47 -8.49 3.12 10.39
N CYS A 48 -7.55 3.91 9.86
CA CYS A 48 -7.32 4.03 8.42
C CYS A 48 -6.60 2.81 7.84
#